data_AF-A0A259SB63-F1
#
_entry.id   AF-A0A259SB63-F1
#
_cell.length_a   1.000
_cell.length_b   1.000
_cell.length_c   1.000
_cell.angle_alpha   90.00
_cell.angle_beta   90.00
_cell.angle_gamma   90.00
#
_symmetry.space_group_name_H-M   'P 1'
#
loop_
_entity.id
_entity.type
_entity.pdbx_description
1 polymer ?
#
loop_
_entity_poly.entity_id
_entity_poly.type
_entity_poly.pdbx_seq_one_letter_code
_entity_poly.pdbx_strand_id
1 'polypeptide(L)' 'MATIRRALGVPFGLPQPRWMLELGAIGIRTETELILKSRWVAPERLLDAGYAFAHPDLEEAVLASFAPPSAR' A
#
# COMPACT_ATOMS: atom_id res chain seq x y z
N MET A 1 4.15 2.44 -6.39
CA MET A 1 2.84 2.34 -7.09
C MET A 1 2.82 1.46 -8.34
N ALA A 2 3.95 0.98 -8.88
CA ALA A 2 3.93 0.12 -10.07
C ALA A 2 3.15 -1.19 -9.85
N THR A 3 3.33 -1.86 -8.70
CA THR A 3 2.63 -3.11 -8.36
C THR A 3 1.10 -2.93 -8.36
N ILE A 4 0.59 -1.87 -7.72
CA ILE A 4 -0.85 -1.56 -7.72
C ILE A 4 -1.35 -1.30 -9.14
N ARG A 5 -0.61 -0.52 -9.94
CA ARG A 5 -0.99 -0.27 -11.33
C ARG A 5 -1.05 -1.55 -12.15
N ARG A 6 -0.08 -2.46 -12.00
CA ARG A 6 -0.10 -3.77 -12.69
C ARG A 6 -1.30 -4.60 -12.26
N ALA A 7 -1.54 -4.71 -10.95
CA ALA A 7 -2.67 -5.45 -10.40
C ALA A 7 -4.02 -4.94 -10.90
N LEU A 8 -4.16 -3.63 -11.11
CA LEU A 8 -5.38 -2.98 -11.59
C LEU A 8 -5.42 -2.74 -13.10
N GLY A 9 -4.42 -3.20 -13.87
CA GLY A 9 -4.38 -2.99 -15.33
C GLY A 9 -4.22 -1.52 -15.77
N VAL A 10 -3.64 -0.66 -14.94
CA VAL A 10 -3.46 0.78 -15.22
C VAL A 10 -2.10 1.03 -15.90
N PRO A 11 -2.07 1.43 -17.18
CA PRO A 11 -0.82 1.45 -17.96
C PRO A 11 0.13 2.61 -17.62
N PHE A 12 -0.37 3.73 -17.10
CA PHE A 12 0.45 4.90 -16.76
C PHE A 12 0.16 5.43 -15.35
N GLY A 13 1.10 6.17 -14.77
CA GLY A 13 0.92 6.85 -13.49
C GLY A 13 1.02 8.35 -13.66
N LEU A 14 0.19 9.10 -12.92
CA LEU A 14 0.32 10.56 -12.85
C LEU A 14 1.37 10.93 -11.80
N PRO A 15 2.25 11.91 -12.08
CA PRO A 15 3.13 12.45 -11.06
C PRO A 15 2.31 13.14 -9.97
N GLN A 16 2.64 12.89 -8.70
CA GLN A 16 1.94 13.44 -7.55
C GLN A 16 2.88 14.40 -6.80
N PRO A 17 2.94 15.68 -7.19
CA PRO A 17 3.79 16.65 -6.51
C PRO A 17 3.28 16.92 -5.10
N ARG A 18 4.19 17.36 -4.21
CA ARG A 18 3.90 17.60 -2.79
C ARG A 18 2.66 18.46 -2.53
N TRP A 19 2.50 19.58 -3.23
CA TRP A 19 1.37 20.48 -3.03
C TRP A 19 0.01 19.80 -3.33
N MET A 20 -0.02 18.86 -4.28
CA MET A 20 -1.23 18.10 -4.59
C MET A 20 -1.57 17.14 -3.45
N LEU A 21 -0.55 16.51 -2.86
CA LEU A 21 -0.72 15.63 -1.70
C LEU A 21 -1.21 16.42 -0.47
N GLU A 22 -0.71 17.63 -0.25
CA GLU A 22 -1.16 18.50 0.85
C GLU A 22 -2.65 18.87 0.72
N LEU A 23 -3.10 19.25 -0.48
CA LEU A 23 -4.53 19.50 -0.73
C LEU A 23 -5.39 18.26 -0.52
N GLY A 24 -4.94 17.11 -1.02
CA GLY A 24 -5.63 15.84 -0.82
C GLY A 24 -5.72 15.46 0.65
N ALA A 25 -4.63 15.61 1.40
CA ALA A 25 -4.54 15.28 2.81
C ALA A 25 -5.47 16.14 3.67
N ILE A 26 -5.59 17.44 3.36
CA ILE A 26 -6.60 18.33 3.97
C ILE A 26 -8.02 17.81 3.69
N GLY A 27 -8.31 17.44 2.43
CA GLY A 27 -9.63 16.95 2.02
C GLY A 27 -10.06 15.67 2.73
N ILE A 28 -9.14 14.72 2.95
CA ILE A 28 -9.41 13.44 3.62
C ILE A 28 -9.05 13.42 5.12
N ARG A 29 -8.67 14.58 5.69
CA ARG A 29 -8.29 14.75 7.10
C ARG A 29 -7.16 13.80 7.56
N THR A 30 -6.10 13.70 6.77
CA THR A 30 -4.90 12.92 7.10
C THR A 30 -3.63 13.79 7.08
N GLU A 31 -2.51 13.23 7.54
CA GLU A 31 -1.21 13.91 7.53
C GLU A 31 -0.42 13.57 6.25
N THR A 32 0.01 14.58 5.51
CA THR A 32 0.83 14.42 4.29
C THR A 32 2.13 13.67 4.56
N GLU A 33 2.67 13.82 5.77
CA GLU A 33 3.92 13.18 6.21
C GLU A 33 3.84 11.65 6.20
N LEU A 34 2.64 11.06 6.32
CA LEU A 34 2.46 9.61 6.17
C LEU A 34 2.78 9.12 4.76
N ILE A 35 2.65 9.99 3.75
CA ILE A 35 2.93 9.68 2.34
C ILE A 35 4.38 10.04 1.99
N LEU A 36 4.87 11.18 2.51
CA LEU A 36 6.18 11.72 2.15
C LEU A 36 7.33 11.04 2.90
N LYS A 37 7.07 10.45 4.07
CA LYS A 37 8.10 9.75 4.85
C LYS A 37 8.09 8.26 4.56
N SER A 38 9.30 7.69 4.52
CA SER A 38 9.50 6.25 4.44
C SER A 38 10.00 5.72 5.78
N ARG A 39 9.54 4.52 6.15
CA ARG A 39 10.11 3.72 7.23
C ARG A 39 10.33 2.32 6.69
N TRP A 40 11.57 1.86 6.75
CA TRP A 40 11.91 0.49 6.40
C TRP A 40 12.09 -0.29 7.70
N VAL A 41 11.24 -1.29 7.92
CA VAL A 41 11.12 -1.99 9.20
C VAL A 41 11.05 -3.49 8.94
N ALA A 42 11.81 -4.27 9.72
CA ALA A 42 11.70 -5.72 9.76
C ALA A 42 10.70 -6.15 10.87
N PRO A 43 9.83 -7.14 10.62
CA PRO A 43 8.82 -7.58 11.59
C PRO A 43 9.38 -8.59 12.61
N GLU A 44 10.55 -8.32 13.19
CA GLU A 44 11.31 -9.26 14.04
C GLU A 44 10.44 -9.89 15.14
N ARG A 45 9.73 -9.07 15.91
CA ARG A 45 8.88 -9.56 17.01
C ARG A 45 7.79 -10.54 16.58
N LEU A 46 7.27 -10.40 15.35
CA LEU A 46 6.26 -11.31 14.81
C LEU A 46 6.90 -12.62 14.37
N LEU A 47 8.06 -12.54 13.72
CA LEU A 47 8.82 -13.72 13.29
C LEU A 47 9.30 -14.54 14.50
N ASP A 48 9.82 -13.88 15.54
CA ASP A 48 10.25 -14.51 16.79
C ASP A 48 9.09 -15.20 17.53
N ALA A 49 7.88 -14.66 17.40
CA ALA A 49 6.67 -15.26 17.95
C ALA A 49 6.11 -16.42 17.09
N GLY A 50 6.75 -16.75 15.97
CA GLY A 50 6.31 -17.80 15.04
C GLY A 50 5.09 -17.40 14.20
N TYR A 51 4.81 -16.10 14.05
CA TYR A 51 3.69 -15.64 13.24
C TYR A 51 3.93 -15.91 11.75
N ALA A 52 3.00 -16.61 11.10
CA ALA A 52 3.02 -16.86 9.67
C ALA A 52 2.12 -15.87 8.93
N PHE A 53 2.70 -15.07 8.04
CA PHE A 53 1.94 -14.13 7.20
C PHE A 53 1.17 -14.89 6.12
N ALA A 54 -0.12 -14.58 5.96
CA ALA A 54 -0.94 -15.13 4.88
C ALA A 54 -0.48 -14.63 3.49
N HIS A 55 0.04 -13.40 3.43
CA HIS A 55 0.60 -12.79 2.21
C HIS A 55 1.96 -12.14 2.56
N PRO A 56 3.07 -12.91 2.52
CA PRO A 56 4.39 -12.38 2.84
C PRO A 56 4.93 -11.43 1.75
N ASP A 57 4.44 -11.58 0.52
CA ASP A 57 4.88 -10.81 -0.64
C ASP A 57 3.88 -9.72 -1.04
N LEU A 58 4.41 -8.54 -1.39
CA LEU A 58 3.59 -7.35 -1.70
C LEU A 58 2.68 -7.54 -2.92
N GLU A 59 3.15 -8.21 -3.96
CA GLU A 59 2.37 -8.38 -5.20
C GLU A 59 1.13 -9.26 -4.96
N GLU A 60 1.31 -10.38 -4.27
CA GLU A 60 0.22 -11.27 -3.86
C GLU A 60 -0.78 -10.52 -2.96
N ALA A 61 -0.30 -9.80 -1.94
CA ALA A 61 -1.15 -9.06 -1.03
C ALA A 61 -2.00 -7.99 -1.74
N VAL A 62 -1.43 -7.31 -2.74
CA VAL A 62 -2.15 -6.31 -3.54
C VAL A 62 -3.21 -6.97 -4.40
N LEU A 63 -2.90 -8.08 -5.09
CA LEU A 63 -3.89 -8.81 -5.89
C LEU A 63 -5.06 -9.31 -5.03
N ALA A 64 -4.77 -9.89 -3.85
CA ALA A 64 -5.78 -10.38 -2.93
C ALA A 64 -6.69 -9.27 -2.40
N SER A 65 -6.16 -8.06 -2.17
CA SER A 65 -6.93 -6.91 -1.67
C SER A 65 -7.96 -6.36 -2.66
N PHE A 66 -7.74 -6.57 -3.96
CA PHE A 66 -8.64 -6.12 -5.03
C PHE A 66 -9.44 -7.27 -5.68
N ALA A 67 -9.20 -8.51 -5.27
CA ALA A 67 -10.02 -9.64 -5.69
C ALA A 67 -11.45 -9.45 -5.15
N PRO A 68 -12.50 -9.77 -5.94
CA PRO A 68 -13.86 -9.80 -5.41
C PRO A 68 -13.89 -10.75 -4.20
N PRO A 69 -14.66 -10.43 -3.14
CA PRO A 69 -14.78 -11.33 -2.00
C PRO A 69 -15.22 -12.68 -2.56
N SER A 70 -14.39 -13.71 -2.34
CA SER A 70 -14.73 -15.07 -2.71
C SER A 70 -16.06 -15.39 -2.05
N ALA A 71 -17.07 -15.70 -2.88
CA ALA A 71 -18.33 -16.21 -2.39
C ALA A 71 -18.03 -17.42 -1.52
N ARG A 72 -18.20 -17.26 -0.21
CA ARG A 72 -18.33 -18.39 0.71
C ARG A 72 -19.74 -18.94 0.60
#